data_AF-A0A927NWN8-F1
#
_entry.id   AF-A0A927NWN8-F1
#
_cell.length_a   1.000
_cell.length_b   1.000
_cell.length_c   1.000
_cell.angle_alpha   90.00
_cell.angle_beta   90.00
_cell.angle_gamma   90.00
#
_symmetry.space_group_name_H-M   'P 1'
#
loop_
_entity.id
_entity.type
_entity.pdbx_description
1 polymer ?
#
loop_
_entity_poly.entity_id
_entity_poly.type
_entity_poly.pdbx_seq_one_letter_code
_entity_poly.pdbx_strand_id
1 'polypeptide(L)' 'MSKILEYDVLTISELAEELDISKKYAYQFLRENNLKYVRIGKKLYIL' A
#
# COMPACT_ATOMS: atom_id res chain seq x y z
N MET A 1 -18.08 17.13 7.59
CA MET A 1 -17.46 15.81 7.80
C MET A 1 -17.22 15.18 6.44
N SER A 2 -16.10 15.52 5.82
CA SER A 2 -15.74 14.93 4.53
C SER A 2 -15.19 13.53 4.81
N LYS A 3 -15.92 12.50 4.34
CA LYS A 3 -15.43 11.12 4.24
C LYS A 3 -14.14 11.14 3.45
N ILE A 4 -13.01 11.21 4.15
CA ILE A 4 -11.74 10.70 3.65
C ILE A 4 -12.04 9.22 3.51
N LEU A 5 -12.21 8.77 2.27
CA LEU A 5 -12.29 7.36 1.90
C LEU A 5 -11.27 6.60 2.75
N GLU A 6 -11.67 5.45 3.28
CA GLU A 6 -10.86 4.53 4.09
C GLU A 6 -9.65 4.04 3.27
N TYR A 7 -8.69 4.93 3.05
CA TYR A 7 -7.40 4.60 2.48
C TYR A 7 -6.57 4.09 3.64
N ASP A 8 -6.41 2.78 3.72
CA ASP A 8 -5.49 2.18 4.67
C ASP A 8 -4.08 2.68 4.34
N VAL A 9 -3.54 3.52 5.23
CA VAL A 9 -2.20 4.08 5.12
C VAL A 9 -1.22 3.01 5.58
N LEU A 10 -0.92 2.07 4.68
CA LEU A 10 0.04 1.00 4.92
C LEU A 10 1.36 1.33 4.24
N THR A 11 2.44 1.34 5.02
CA THR A 11 3.78 1.24 4.47
C THR A 11 3.92 -0.09 3.72
N ILE A 12 4.87 -0.16 2.79
CA ILE A 12 5.14 -1.43 2.10
C ILE A 12 5.59 -2.55 3.05
N SER A 13 6.08 -2.20 4.25
CA SER A 13 6.42 -3.18 5.28
C SER A 13 5.15 -3.72 5.95
N GLU A 14 4.22 -2.85 6.34
CA GLU A 14 2.94 -3.26 6.92
C GLU A 14 2.12 -4.06 5.91
N LEU A 15 2.07 -3.64 4.63
CA LEU A 15 1.42 -4.42 3.57
C LEU A 15 2.06 -5.80 3.39
N ALA A 16 3.39 -5.88 3.50
CA ALA A 16 4.13 -7.12 3.40
C ALA A 16 3.84 -8.04 4.60
N GLU A 17 3.72 -7.49 5.81
CA GLU A 17 3.38 -8.22 7.03
C GLU A 17 1.94 -8.72 7.02
N GLU A 18 0.97 -7.88 6.65
CA GLU A 18 -0.46 -8.24 6.56
C GLU A 18 -0.71 -9.36 5.55
N LEU A 19 0.03 -9.37 4.45
CA LEU A 19 -0.09 -10.38 3.40
C LEU A 19 0.86 -11.58 3.60
N ASP A 20 1.70 -11.56 4.64
CA ASP A 20 2.79 -12.53 4.87
C ASP A 20 3.67 -12.77 3.62
N ILE A 21 4.01 -11.68 2.92
CA ILE A 21 4.83 -11.71 1.71
C ILE A 21 6.10 -10.89 1.87
N SER A 22 7.10 -11.15 1.02
CA SER A 22 8.26 -10.25 0.97
C SER A 22 7.87 -8.87 0.42
N LYS A 23 8.59 -7.82 0.82
CA LYS A 23 8.41 -6.45 0.28
C LYS A 23 8.49 -6.40 -1.26
N LYS A 24 9.29 -7.27 -1.87
CA LYS A 24 9.39 -7.41 -3.33
C LYS A 24 8.05 -7.86 -3.93
N TYR A 25 7.43 -8.87 -3.33
CA TYR A 25 6.11 -9.34 -3.73
C TYR A 25 5.03 -8.30 -3.43
N ALA A 26 5.12 -7.54 -2.35
CA ALA A 26 4.20 -6.45 -2.08
C ALA A 26 4.22 -5.38 -3.20
N TYR A 27 5.41 -5.00 -3.69
CA TYR A 27 5.51 -4.11 -4.86
C TYR A 27 4.95 -4.73 -6.14
N GLN A 28 5.17 -6.03 -6.34
CA GLN A 28 4.64 -6.75 -7.50
C GLN A 28 3.12 -6.82 -7.44
N PHE A 29 2.55 -7.12 -6.28
CA PHE A 29 1.12 -7.18 -6.03
C PHE A 29 0.42 -5.85 -6.33
N LEU A 30 1.01 -4.72 -5.88
CA LEU A 30 0.50 -3.39 -6.21
C LEU A 30 0.46 -3.14 -7.73
N ARG A 31 1.50 -3.60 -8.44
CA ARG A 31 1.62 -3.45 -9.90
C ARG A 31 0.65 -4.34 -10.66
N GLU A 32 0.50 -5.60 -10.26
CA GLU A 32 -0.36 -6.59 -10.90
C GLU A 32 -1.85 -6.26 -10.72
N ASN A 33 -2.22 -5.77 -9.54
CA ASN A 33 -3.59 -5.35 -9.25
C ASN A 33 -3.88 -3.90 -9.70
N ASN A 34 -2.89 -3.23 -10.28
CA ASN A 34 -2.99 -1.83 -10.73
C ASN A 34 -3.51 -0.88 -9.63
N LEU A 35 -3.14 -1.17 -8.38
CA LEU A 35 -3.55 -0.39 -7.22
C LEU A 35 -2.88 0.97 -7.32
N LYS A 36 -3.68 2.03 -7.23
CA LYS A 36 -3.13 3.37 -7.21
C LYS A 36 -2.42 3.54 -5.90
N TYR A 37 -1.19 4.02 -5.95
CA TYR A 37 -0.49 4.38 -4.73
C TYR A 37 0.29 5.67 -4.90
N VAL A 38 0.40 6.41 -3.80
CA VAL A 38 1.26 7.58 -3.68
C VAL A 38 2.39 7.23 -2.74
N ARG A 39 3.62 7.57 -3.11
CA ARG A 39 4.76 7.43 -2.21
C ARG A 39 5.07 8.80 -1.60
N ILE A 40 4.98 8.92 -0.29
CA ILE A 40 5.41 10.13 0.43
C ILE A 40 6.52 9.70 1.41
N GLY A 41 7.77 9.96 1.02
CA GLY A 41 8.96 9.54 1.75
C GLY A 41 9.11 8.01 1.83
N LYS A 42 9.07 7.48 3.06
CA LYS A 42 9.11 6.03 3.36
C LYS A 42 7.72 5.39 3.46
N LYS A 43 6.65 6.18 3.40
CA LYS A 43 5.27 5.71 3.49
C LYS A 43 4.65 5.58 2.10
N LEU A 44 3.80 4.58 1.95
CA LEU A 44 3.03 4.31 0.75
C LEU A 44 1.56 4.52 1.10
N TYR A 45 0.80 5.14 0.20
CA TYR A 45 -0.59 5.50 0.41
C TYR A 45 -1.35 4.80 -0.70
N ILE A 46 -2.08 3.74 -0.37
CA ILE A 46 -2.88 3.01 -1.36
C ILE A 46 -4.20 3.78 -1.52
N LEU A 47 -4.54 4.11 -2.76
CA LEU A 47 -5.71 4.87 -3.20
C LEU A 47 -6.71 3.96 -3.93
#